data_AF-A0A836X8B0-F1
#
_entry.id   AF-A0A836X8B0-F1
#
_cell.length_a   1.000
_cell.length_b   1.000
_cell.length_c   1.000
_cell.angle_alpha   90.00
_cell.angle_beta   90.00
_cell.angle_gamma   90.00
#
_symmetry.space_group_name_H-M   'P 1'
#
loop_
_entity.id
_entity.type
_entity.pdbx_description
1 polymer ?
#
loop_
_entity_poly.entity_id
_entity_poly.type
_entity_poly.pdbx_seq_one_letter_code
_entity_poly.pdbx_strand_id
1 'polypeptide(L)'
;MVSRLFQAGIVSLVLFSLVNVQAAVKIVECEDEKGNRSFHKTCPPNSTMIGEKKLSTGVSSDNTNKVNIEAILYTIPDCEACEEIKEFLGTRNIPITEKNVSDNIELQNELTDLTGALKVPTTVIGGEVLTGYSRSKILSILKASGYKDKDD
;
A
#
# COMPACT_ATOMS: atom_id res chain seq x y z
N MET A 1 17.32 56.49 45.93
CA MET A 1 17.57 56.38 44.48
C MET A 1 18.39 55.11 44.30
N VAL A 2 18.00 54.02 43.63
CA VAL A 2 17.06 53.74 42.52
C VAL A 2 16.70 52.25 42.67
N SER A 3 15.44 51.89 42.90
CA SER A 3 14.48 51.34 41.92
C SER A 3 14.67 49.86 41.54
N ARG A 4 13.52 49.17 41.64
CA ARG A 4 13.19 47.75 41.42
C ARG A 4 13.55 47.23 40.02
N LEU A 5 13.68 45.90 39.86
CA LEU A 5 12.83 45.05 39.00
C LEU A 5 13.47 43.68 38.63
N PHE A 6 12.59 42.69 38.37
CA PHE A 6 12.75 41.43 37.62
C PHE A 6 13.51 40.28 38.33
N GLN A 7 13.05 39.02 38.38
CA GLN A 7 11.88 38.34 37.82
C GLN A 7 11.74 36.99 38.54
N ALA A 8 10.52 36.61 38.88
CA ALA A 8 10.20 35.30 39.45
C ALA A 8 10.20 34.21 38.35
N GLY A 9 10.75 33.05 38.67
CA GLY A 9 10.70 31.81 37.88
C GLY A 9 11.59 30.78 38.61
N ILE A 10 11.11 29.61 39.00
CA ILE A 10 10.75 28.51 38.11
C ILE A 10 9.64 27.69 38.75
N VAL A 11 8.54 27.56 38.02
CA VAL A 11 7.43 26.64 38.28
C VAL A 11 7.95 25.22 38.11
N SER A 12 8.10 24.48 39.20
CA SER A 12 8.37 23.03 39.18
C SER A 12 7.04 22.33 38.91
N LEU A 13 6.64 22.27 37.63
CA LEU A 13 5.45 21.54 37.18
C LEU A 13 5.88 20.11 36.82
N VAL A 14 5.45 19.19 37.68
CA VAL A 14 5.67 17.75 37.60
C VAL A 14 5.28 17.21 36.22
N LEU A 15 6.23 16.54 35.57
CA LEU A 15 6.07 15.78 34.33
C LEU A 15 4.97 14.70 34.51
N PHE A 16 3.82 14.93 33.90
CA PHE A 16 2.79 13.91 33.71
C PHE A 16 3.26 12.97 32.61
N SER A 17 3.80 11.81 33.00
CA SER A 17 4.25 10.77 32.08
C SER A 17 3.08 10.25 31.23
N LEU A 18 3.20 10.39 29.90
CA LEU A 18 2.35 9.75 28.90
C LEU A 18 2.60 8.23 28.94
N VAL A 19 1.66 7.46 29.50
CA VAL A 19 1.69 5.99 29.44
C VAL A 19 0.97 5.56 28.16
N ASN A 20 1.73 5.20 27.12
CA ASN A 20 1.19 4.52 25.94
C ASN A 20 0.91 3.05 26.29
N VAL A 21 -0.35 2.67 26.47
CA VAL A 21 -0.77 1.27 26.61
C VAL A 21 -0.88 0.65 25.21
N GLN A 22 0.17 0.00 24.73
CA GLN A 22 0.09 -0.88 23.56
C GLN A 22 -0.32 -2.29 24.02
N ALA A 23 -1.58 -2.67 23.81
CA ALA A 23 -2.06 -4.02 24.07
C ALA A 23 -1.66 -4.96 22.91
N ALA A 24 -0.66 -5.80 23.13
CA ALA A 24 -0.32 -6.87 22.19
C ALA A 24 -1.35 -8.02 22.32
N VAL A 25 -2.15 -8.26 21.28
CA VAL A 25 -3.09 -9.39 21.25
C VAL A 25 -2.36 -10.61 20.70
N LYS A 26 -2.20 -11.65 21.53
CA LYS A 26 -1.69 -12.95 21.07
C LYS A 26 -2.79 -13.64 20.26
N ILE A 27 -2.53 -13.97 19.00
CA ILE A 27 -3.43 -14.75 18.16
C ILE A 27 -2.75 -16.10 17.92
N VAL A 28 -3.47 -17.18 18.23
CA VAL A 28 -2.99 -18.56 18.08
C VAL A 28 -3.53 -19.16 16.78
N GLU A 29 -2.69 -19.92 16.09
CA GLU A 29 -3.09 -20.72 14.93
C GLU A 29 -3.49 -22.12 15.41
N CYS A 30 -4.74 -22.49 15.18
CA CYS A 30 -5.33 -23.77 15.56
C CYS A 30 -5.50 -24.62 14.30
N GLU A 31 -5.18 -25.91 14.37
CA GLU A 31 -5.48 -26.89 13.31
C GLU A 31 -6.52 -27.89 13.82
N ASP A 32 -7.54 -28.16 13.00
CA ASP A 32 -8.58 -29.17 13.28
C ASP A 32 -8.16 -30.58 12.82
N GLU A 33 -8.93 -31.61 13.18
CA GLU A 33 -8.67 -33.01 12.78
C GLU A 33 -8.72 -33.26 11.26
N LYS A 34 -9.21 -32.30 10.48
CA LYS A 34 -9.26 -32.35 9.01
C LYS A 34 -8.10 -31.58 8.36
N GLY A 35 -7.20 -31.02 9.16
CA GLY A 35 -6.04 -30.24 8.70
C GLY A 35 -6.34 -28.79 8.33
N ASN A 36 -7.53 -28.26 8.63
CA ASN A 36 -7.85 -26.86 8.38
C ASN A 36 -7.28 -25.96 9.48
N ARG A 37 -6.70 -24.82 9.10
CA ARG A 37 -6.05 -23.88 10.01
C ARG A 37 -6.87 -22.61 10.20
N SER A 38 -7.02 -22.17 11.44
CA SER A 38 -7.75 -20.94 11.77
C SER A 38 -7.09 -20.16 12.91
N PHE A 39 -7.27 -18.84 12.88
CA PHE A 39 -6.70 -17.93 13.87
C PHE A 39 -7.73 -17.60 14.96
N HIS A 40 -7.44 -17.97 16.21
CA HIS A 40 -8.33 -17.72 17.34
C HIS A 40 -7.59 -17.10 18.53
N LYS A 41 -8.35 -16.58 19.52
CA LYS A 41 -7.80 -16.15 20.82
C LYS A 41 -7.49 -17.34 21.73
N THR A 42 -8.28 -18.41 21.61
CA THR A 42 -8.10 -19.68 22.30
C THR A 42 -8.68 -20.78 21.41
N CYS A 43 -7.97 -21.89 21.26
CA CYS A 43 -8.42 -23.01 20.45
C CYS A 43 -9.59 -23.77 21.12
N PRO A 44 -10.61 -24.21 20.38
CA PRO A 44 -11.67 -25.06 20.91
C PRO A 44 -11.14 -26.45 21.33
N PRO A 45 -11.81 -27.15 22.26
CA PRO A 45 -11.48 -28.54 22.59
C PRO A 45 -11.66 -29.37 21.31
N ASN A 46 -10.64 -30.12 20.91
CA ASN A 46 -10.48 -30.85 19.63
C ASN A 46 -9.70 -30.13 18.53
N SER A 47 -8.87 -29.14 18.88
CA SER A 47 -7.88 -28.58 17.95
C SER A 47 -6.50 -28.48 18.60
N THR A 48 -5.46 -28.62 17.79
CA THR A 48 -4.06 -28.60 18.25
C THR A 48 -3.46 -27.23 17.98
N MET A 49 -2.75 -26.67 18.96
CA MET A 49 -2.00 -25.43 18.78
C MET A 49 -0.75 -25.71 17.94
N ILE A 50 -0.69 -25.16 16.72
CA ILE A 50 0.45 -25.35 15.81
C ILE A 50 1.51 -24.26 16.02
N GLY A 51 1.14 -23.08 16.53
CA GLY A 51 2.08 -22.01 16.86
C GLY A 51 1.46 -20.70 17.34
N GLU A 52 2.31 -19.81 17.88
CA GLU A 52 1.94 -18.44 18.27
C GLU A 52 2.50 -17.43 17.26
N LYS A 53 1.63 -16.57 16.69
CA LYS A 53 2.07 -15.40 15.90
C LYS A 53 1.74 -14.12 16.66
N LYS A 54 2.78 -13.34 17.00
CA LYS A 54 2.60 -12.02 17.62
C LYS A 54 2.18 -11.02 16.55
N LEU A 55 0.88 -10.75 16.46
CA LEU A 55 0.36 -9.72 15.57
C LEU A 55 0.36 -8.38 16.30
N SER A 56 1.20 -7.45 15.84
CA SER A 56 1.07 -6.03 16.19
C SER A 56 -0.13 -5.47 15.42
N THR A 57 -0.96 -4.68 16.09
CA THR A 57 -2.11 -4.01 15.48
C THR A 57 -1.64 -2.99 14.44
N GLY A 58 -1.56 -3.42 13.20
CA GLY A 58 -1.27 -2.62 12.01
C GLY A 58 -1.26 -3.54 10.80
N VAL A 59 -2.33 -3.49 10.01
CA VAL A 59 -2.53 -4.19 8.72
C VAL A 59 -2.38 -5.72 8.80
N SER A 60 -3.49 -6.44 8.64
CA SER A 60 -3.47 -7.87 8.36
C SER A 60 -2.52 -8.16 7.20
N SER A 61 -1.36 -8.75 7.52
CA SER A 61 -0.60 -9.54 6.56
C SER A 61 -1.42 -10.76 6.24
N ASP A 62 -2.25 -10.58 5.22
CA ASP A 62 -2.83 -11.64 4.41
C ASP A 62 -1.67 -12.56 3.98
N ASN A 63 -1.73 -13.83 4.34
CA ASN A 63 -0.75 -14.84 3.92
C ASN A 63 -1.11 -15.28 2.50
N THR A 64 -1.06 -14.33 1.58
CA THR A 64 -1.12 -14.59 0.15
C THR A 64 0.30 -14.55 -0.37
N ASN A 65 0.63 -15.52 -1.21
CA ASN A 65 1.82 -15.49 -2.05
C ASN A 65 1.79 -14.16 -2.82
N LYS A 66 2.50 -13.14 -2.31
CA LYS A 66 2.40 -11.76 -2.78
C LYS A 66 3.06 -11.66 -4.14
N VAL A 67 2.25 -11.79 -5.19
CA VAL A 67 2.67 -11.49 -6.56
C VAL A 67 3.06 -10.01 -6.60
N ASN A 68 4.34 -9.72 -6.85
CA ASN A 68 4.84 -8.35 -6.95
C ASN A 68 4.51 -7.81 -8.34
N ILE A 69 3.36 -7.16 -8.45
CA ILE A 69 2.92 -6.47 -9.66
C ILE A 69 3.37 -5.02 -9.55
N GLU A 70 4.12 -4.55 -10.53
CA GLU A 70 4.56 -3.17 -10.64
C GLU A 70 4.01 -2.56 -11.93
N ALA A 71 3.74 -1.25 -11.87
CA ALA A 71 3.24 -0.49 -13.01
C ALA A 71 4.16 0.69 -13.32
N ILE A 72 4.30 1.03 -14.60
CA ILE A 72 4.88 2.28 -15.07
C ILE A 72 3.76 3.08 -15.71
N LEU A 73 3.60 4.36 -15.35
CA LEU A 73 2.60 5.25 -15.94
C LEU A 73 3.28 6.47 -16.55
N TYR A 74 3.14 6.61 -17.86
CA TYR A 74 3.54 7.82 -18.59
C TYR A 74 2.45 8.87 -18.49
N THR A 75 2.81 10.06 -18.03
CA THR A 75 1.87 11.15 -17.71
C THR A 75 2.34 12.50 -18.25
N ILE A 76 1.45 13.49 -18.17
CA ILE A 76 1.72 14.91 -18.31
C ILE A 76 1.03 15.65 -17.14
N PRO A 77 1.40 16.91 -16.82
CA PRO A 77 0.65 17.75 -15.89
C PRO A 77 -0.81 17.91 -16.33
N ASP A 78 -1.70 18.11 -15.36
CA ASP A 78 -3.12 18.40 -15.57
C ASP A 78 -3.85 17.34 -16.44
N CYS A 79 -3.55 16.06 -16.19
CA CYS A 79 -4.14 14.92 -16.91
C CYS A 79 -5.11 14.12 -16.03
N GLU A 80 -6.41 14.38 -16.16
CA GLU A 80 -7.47 13.69 -15.39
C GLU A 80 -7.42 12.16 -15.54
N ALA A 81 -7.31 11.66 -16.78
CA ALA A 81 -7.22 10.22 -17.02
C ALA A 81 -5.96 9.57 -16.41
N CYS A 82 -4.87 10.33 -16.25
CA CYS A 82 -3.66 9.86 -15.59
C CYS A 82 -3.91 9.72 -14.07
N GLU A 83 -4.67 10.64 -13.48
CA GLU A 83 -5.07 10.59 -12.08
C GLU A 83 -6.01 9.42 -11.80
N GLU A 84 -6.99 9.17 -12.66
CA GLU A 84 -7.89 8.01 -12.53
C GLU A 84 -7.13 6.68 -12.49
N ILE A 85 -6.08 6.53 -13.33
CA ILE A 85 -5.23 5.32 -13.31
C ILE A 85 -4.45 5.22 -12.01
N LYS A 86 -3.89 6.34 -11.52
CA LYS A 86 -3.14 6.38 -10.25
C LYS A 86 -4.02 5.95 -9.08
N GLU A 87 -5.23 6.49 -9.01
CA GLU A 87 -6.19 6.11 -7.97
C GLU A 87 -6.62 4.65 -8.09
N PHE A 88 -6.92 4.20 -9.31
CA PHE A 88 -7.38 2.84 -9.56
C PHE A 88 -6.36 1.77 -9.16
N LEU A 89 -5.09 2.02 -9.44
CA LEU A 89 -3.98 1.14 -9.04
C LEU A 89 -3.59 1.34 -7.56
N GLY A 90 -3.65 2.58 -7.06
CA GLY A 90 -3.35 2.93 -5.67
C GLY A 90 -4.31 2.29 -4.67
N THR A 91 -5.62 2.27 -4.96
CA THR A 91 -6.63 1.57 -4.14
C THR A 91 -6.38 0.05 -4.02
N ARG A 92 -5.58 -0.50 -4.93
CA ARG A 92 -5.18 -1.92 -4.98
C ARG A 92 -3.79 -2.17 -4.40
N ASN A 93 -3.12 -1.13 -3.87
CA ASN A 93 -1.75 -1.18 -3.37
C ASN A 93 -0.74 -1.66 -4.43
N ILE A 94 -0.96 -1.32 -5.69
CA ILE A 94 -0.03 -1.64 -6.78
C ILE A 94 0.97 -0.48 -6.87
N PRO A 95 2.28 -0.71 -6.70
CA PRO A 95 3.30 0.30 -6.89
C PRO A 95 3.29 0.85 -8.32
N ILE A 96 3.35 2.18 -8.45
CA ILE A 96 3.39 2.88 -9.73
C ILE A 96 4.66 3.71 -9.80
N THR A 97 5.41 3.55 -10.88
CA THR A 97 6.48 4.48 -11.27
C THR A 97 5.90 5.49 -12.26
N GLU A 98 5.80 6.74 -11.86
CA GLU A 98 5.27 7.80 -12.71
C GLU A 98 6.39 8.43 -13.56
N LYS A 99 6.18 8.54 -14.87
CA LYS A 99 7.10 9.12 -15.84
C LYS A 99 6.43 10.29 -16.55
N ASN A 100 6.71 11.51 -16.10
CA ASN A 100 6.19 12.71 -16.75
C ASN A 100 6.98 13.02 -18.03
N VAL A 101 6.30 13.02 -19.18
CA VAL A 101 6.93 13.21 -20.50
C VAL A 101 6.92 14.66 -21.00
N SER A 102 6.26 15.61 -20.32
CA SER A 102 6.01 16.96 -20.85
C SER A 102 7.26 17.69 -21.35
N ASP A 103 8.34 17.67 -20.56
CA ASP A 103 9.58 18.38 -20.88
C ASP A 103 10.80 17.45 -20.85
N ASN A 104 10.60 16.15 -21.02
CA ASN A 104 11.67 15.16 -20.99
C ASN A 104 11.74 14.40 -22.32
N ILE A 105 12.68 14.82 -23.17
CA ILE A 105 12.90 14.24 -24.51
C ILE A 105 13.26 12.75 -24.43
N GLU A 106 14.01 12.32 -23.41
CA GLU A 106 14.38 10.90 -23.26
C GLU A 106 13.14 10.04 -22.99
N LEU A 107 12.24 10.52 -22.12
CA LEU A 107 10.99 9.81 -21.81
C LEU A 107 9.98 9.88 -22.97
N GLN A 108 9.99 10.95 -23.76
CA GLN A 108 9.22 11.05 -25.00
C GLN A 108 9.69 10.01 -26.02
N ASN A 109 11.01 9.87 -26.21
CA ASN A 109 11.57 8.87 -27.09
C ASN A 109 11.24 7.46 -26.59
N GLU A 110 11.41 7.18 -25.29
CA GLU A 110 11.04 5.90 -24.69
C GLU A 110 9.56 5.56 -24.94
N LEU A 111 8.64 6.51 -24.73
CA LEU A 111 7.21 6.31 -24.98
C LEU A 111 6.88 6.07 -26.47
N THR A 112 7.57 6.79 -27.36
CA THR A 112 7.41 6.64 -28.81
C THR A 112 7.93 5.29 -29.28
N ASP A 113 9.07 4.84 -28.78
CA ASP A 113 9.63 3.52 -29.11
C ASP A 113 8.72 2.39 -28.61
N LEU A 114 8.08 2.57 -27.45
CA LEU A 114 7.14 1.60 -26.87
C LEU A 114 5.80 1.51 -27.62
N THR A 115 5.26 2.62 -28.11
CA THR A 115 3.86 2.68 -28.60
C THR A 115 3.70 3.16 -30.04
N GLY A 116 4.77 3.64 -30.66
CA GLY A 116 4.78 4.32 -31.95
C GLY A 116 4.25 5.76 -31.91
N ALA A 117 3.90 6.30 -30.75
CA ALA A 117 3.36 7.66 -30.62
C ALA A 117 3.59 8.28 -29.23
N LEU A 118 3.57 9.61 -29.15
CA LEU A 118 3.52 10.34 -27.89
C LEU A 118 2.08 10.42 -27.36
N LYS A 119 1.57 9.30 -26.85
CA LYS A 119 0.21 9.21 -26.30
C LYS A 119 0.24 8.94 -24.82
N VAL A 120 -0.36 9.85 -24.07
CA VAL A 120 -0.65 9.71 -22.64
C VAL A 120 -2.17 9.66 -22.41
N PRO A 121 -2.63 9.00 -21.34
CA PRO A 121 -1.85 8.13 -20.47
C PRO A 121 -1.40 6.85 -21.20
N THR A 122 -0.22 6.34 -20.88
CA THR A 122 0.21 5.00 -21.27
C THR A 122 0.70 4.27 -20.03
N THR A 123 0.20 3.06 -19.79
CA THR A 123 0.54 2.26 -18.62
C THR A 123 1.19 0.96 -19.05
N VAL A 124 2.29 0.58 -18.40
CA VAL A 124 2.92 -0.72 -18.55
C VAL A 124 2.71 -1.51 -17.27
N ILE A 125 2.10 -2.69 -17.35
CA ILE A 125 1.80 -3.55 -16.20
C ILE A 125 2.20 -4.97 -16.56
N GLY A 126 3.11 -5.58 -15.80
CA GLY A 126 3.53 -6.97 -16.07
C GLY A 126 4.12 -7.20 -17.47
N GLY A 127 4.62 -6.15 -18.12
CA GLY A 127 5.13 -6.19 -19.50
C GLY A 127 4.09 -5.88 -20.58
N GLU A 128 2.81 -5.78 -20.24
CA GLU A 128 1.77 -5.36 -21.18
C GLU A 128 1.63 -3.84 -21.23
N VAL A 129 1.57 -3.30 -22.46
CA VAL A 129 1.44 -1.86 -22.72
C VAL A 129 -0.01 -1.53 -23.04
N LEU A 130 -0.58 -0.59 -22.29
CA LEU A 130 -1.93 -0.08 -22.50
C LEU A 130 -1.90 1.43 -22.75
N THR A 131 -2.34 1.85 -23.93
CA THR A 131 -2.53 3.26 -24.27
C THR A 131 -3.96 3.72 -23.95
N GLY A 132 -4.11 4.87 -23.31
CA GLY A 132 -5.37 5.43 -22.85
C GLY A 132 -5.87 4.83 -21.53
N TYR A 133 -7.02 5.31 -21.06
CA TYR A 133 -7.66 4.79 -19.85
C TYR A 133 -8.78 3.81 -20.20
N SER A 134 -8.76 2.63 -19.57
CA SER A 134 -9.88 1.70 -19.58
C SER A 134 -9.82 0.81 -18.35
N ARG A 135 -10.73 1.06 -17.40
CA ARG A 135 -10.83 0.30 -16.14
C ARG A 135 -10.88 -1.21 -16.37
N SER A 136 -11.72 -1.65 -17.31
CA SER A 136 -11.90 -3.08 -17.61
C SER A 136 -10.63 -3.71 -18.19
N LYS A 137 -9.91 -3.01 -19.06
CA LYS A 137 -8.65 -3.50 -19.62
C LYS A 137 -7.56 -3.58 -18.55
N ILE A 138 -7.39 -2.51 -17.75
CA ILE A 138 -6.41 -2.49 -16.66
C ILE A 138 -6.67 -3.65 -15.69
N LEU A 139 -7.92 -3.87 -15.28
CA LEU A 139 -8.27 -4.98 -14.40
C LEU A 139 -7.97 -6.34 -15.04
N SER A 140 -8.24 -6.50 -16.35
CA SER A 140 -7.92 -7.73 -17.07
C SER A 140 -6.41 -8.02 -17.07
N ILE A 141 -5.59 -7.00 -17.34
CA ILE A 141 -4.12 -7.12 -17.35
C ILE A 141 -3.62 -7.45 -15.95
N LEU A 142 -4.19 -6.83 -14.92
CA LEU A 142 -3.86 -7.14 -13.53
C LEU A 142 -4.16 -8.60 -13.18
N LYS A 143 -5.36 -9.08 -13.52
CA LYS A 143 -5.73 -10.48 -13.29
C LYS A 143 -4.80 -11.45 -14.05
N ALA A 144 -4.46 -11.13 -15.30
CA ALA A 144 -3.48 -11.89 -16.08
C ALA A 144 -2.08 -11.88 -15.44
N SER A 145 -1.71 -10.78 -14.78
CA SER A 145 -0.47 -10.63 -14.01
C SER A 145 -0.52 -11.28 -12.63
N GLY A 146 -1.60 -12.00 -12.28
CA GLY A 146 -1.75 -12.71 -11.01
C GLY A 146 -2.39 -11.91 -9.87
N TYR A 147 -2.96 -10.73 -10.15
CA TYR A 147 -3.75 -9.98 -9.18
C TYR A 147 -5.06 -10.71 -8.88
N LYS A 148 -5.37 -10.85 -7.58
CA LYS A 148 -6.66 -11.34 -7.09
C LYS A 148 -7.32 -10.21 -6.32
N ASP A 149 -8.56 -9.86 -6.67
CA ASP A 149 -9.30 -8.85 -5.91
C ASP A 149 -9.79 -9.45 -4.59
N LYS A 150 -10.15 -8.61 -3.62
CA LYS A 150 -10.58 -9.07 -2.29
C LYS A 150 -11.90 -9.87 -2.30
N ASP A 151 -12.63 -9.81 -3.41
CA ASP A 151 -13.94 -10.43 -3.60
C ASP A 151 -13.93 -11.64 -4.56
N ASP A 152 -12.74 -12.06 -5.05
CA ASP A 152 -12.54 -13.21 -5.97
C ASP A 152 -12.19 -14.52 -5.24
#